data_AF-A0A4S8RHT5-F1
#
_entry.id   AF-A0A4S8RHT5-F1
#
_cell.length_a   1.000
_cell.length_b   1.000
_cell.length_c   1.000
_cell.angle_alpha   90.00
_cell.angle_beta   90.00
_cell.angle_gamma   90.00
#
_symmetry.space_group_name_H-M   'P 1'
#
loop_
_entity.id
_entity.type
_entity.pdbx_description
1 polymer ?
#
loop_
_entity_poly.entity_id
_entity_poly.type
_entity_poly.pdbx_seq_one_letter_code
_entity_poly.pdbx_strand_id
1 'polypeptide(L)'
;MSDDQFTTIGAKRQRSLTKIVKKHKKKELLTDKHVYFMRDTPLNPETFQRHARQYYVTHMIGSRLTLSHPYTDVHGRYLKTVLLDFSLFKNTGYVHVQPFQPVKENEFGVTAVNYNMALHVRSHRDLYKKLLEHKLL
;
A
#
# COMPACT_ATOMS: atom_id res chain seq x y z
N MET A 1 31.98 -26.82 -55.48
CA MET A 1 31.03 -26.81 -54.35
C MET A 1 31.72 -26.13 -53.21
N SER A 2 31.16 -25.00 -52.77
CA SER A 2 31.81 -23.94 -51.99
C SER A 2 31.79 -24.24 -50.48
N ASP A 3 32.94 -24.03 -49.86
CA ASP A 3 33.21 -24.21 -48.42
C ASP A 3 32.31 -23.32 -47.54
N ASP A 4 31.75 -23.94 -46.48
CA ASP A 4 30.93 -23.30 -45.47
C ASP A 4 31.72 -22.26 -44.66
N GLN A 5 31.40 -20.97 -44.87
CA GLN A 5 31.89 -19.88 -44.03
C GLN A 5 31.12 -19.84 -42.70
N PHE A 6 31.75 -20.30 -41.62
CA PHE A 6 31.28 -20.00 -40.26
C PHE A 6 31.47 -18.50 -39.98
N THR A 7 30.36 -17.77 -39.81
CA THR A 7 30.39 -16.36 -39.37
C THR A 7 30.55 -16.31 -37.85
N THR A 8 31.71 -15.85 -37.40
CA THR A 8 31.98 -15.64 -35.97
C THR A 8 31.13 -14.48 -35.45
N ILE A 9 30.09 -14.79 -34.66
CA ILE A 9 29.24 -13.80 -34.01
C ILE A 9 30.10 -13.04 -32.99
N GLY A 10 30.47 -11.80 -33.32
CA GLY A 10 31.26 -10.92 -32.44
C GLY A 10 30.61 -10.76 -31.06
N ALA A 11 31.46 -10.62 -30.03
CA ALA A 11 31.06 -10.56 -28.63
C ALA A 11 29.90 -9.55 -28.42
N LYS A 12 28.75 -10.07 -27.97
CA LYS A 12 27.58 -9.26 -27.57
C LYS A 12 28.04 -8.22 -26.56
N ARG A 13 27.92 -6.94 -26.90
CA ARG A 13 28.20 -5.79 -26.01
C ARG A 13 27.61 -6.06 -24.62
N GLN A 14 28.48 -6.07 -23.61
CA GLN A 14 28.10 -6.20 -22.21
C GLN A 14 27.14 -5.05 -21.87
N ARG A 15 25.88 -5.37 -21.53
CA ARG A 15 24.89 -4.38 -21.11
C ARG A 15 25.44 -3.68 -19.87
N SER A 16 25.74 -2.38 -19.95
CA SER A 16 26.05 -1.61 -18.75
C SER A 16 24.80 -1.56 -17.88
N LEU A 17 24.92 -2.06 -16.65
CA LEU A 17 23.88 -1.93 -15.64
C LEU A 17 23.81 -0.45 -15.25
N THR A 18 23.01 0.33 -15.96
CA THR A 18 22.68 1.69 -15.51
C THR A 18 21.86 1.58 -14.24
N LYS A 19 22.39 2.11 -13.14
CA LYS A 19 21.69 2.16 -11.86
C LYS A 19 20.39 2.92 -12.05
N ILE A 20 19.26 2.21 -12.07
CA ILE A 20 17.94 2.83 -12.16
C ILE A 20 17.68 3.53 -10.82
N VAL A 21 17.92 4.84 -10.78
CA VAL A 21 17.55 5.69 -9.65
C VAL A 21 16.04 5.91 -9.74
N LYS A 22 15.27 5.26 -8.86
CA LYS A 22 13.83 5.50 -8.75
C LYS A 22 13.61 6.97 -8.34
N LYS A 23 12.97 7.74 -9.21
CA LYS A 23 12.49 9.08 -8.85
C LYS A 23 11.46 8.95 -7.73
N HIS A 24 11.76 9.49 -6.55
CA HIS A 24 10.80 9.59 -5.46
C HIS A 24 9.79 10.69 -5.81
N LYS A 25 8.59 10.30 -6.24
CA LYS A 25 7.47 11.25 -6.33
C LYS A 25 7.02 11.60 -4.91
N LYS A 26 6.88 12.90 -4.62
CA LYS A 26 6.26 13.37 -3.38
C LYS A 26 4.84 12.81 -3.32
N LYS A 27 4.46 12.23 -2.19
CA LYS A 27 3.11 11.69 -1.99
C LYS A 27 2.14 12.83 -1.75
N GLU A 28 0.97 12.74 -2.35
CA GLU A 28 -0.12 13.68 -2.12
C GLU A 28 -0.99 13.15 -0.99
N LEU A 29 -1.52 14.03 -0.13
CA LEU A 29 -2.43 13.58 0.91
C LEU A 29 -3.79 13.27 0.29
N LEU A 30 -4.37 12.09 0.58
CA LEU A 30 -5.73 11.79 0.17
C LEU A 30 -6.70 12.74 0.87
N THR A 31 -7.70 13.23 0.15
CA THR A 31 -8.73 14.13 0.69
C THR A 31 -10.10 13.65 0.23
N ASP A 32 -11.17 14.14 0.87
CA ASP A 32 -12.55 13.82 0.48
C ASP A 32 -12.84 14.14 -0.99
N LYS A 33 -12.22 15.21 -1.53
CA LYS A 33 -12.34 15.56 -2.96
C LYS A 33 -11.77 14.46 -3.86
N HIS A 34 -10.62 13.89 -3.51
CA HIS A 34 -10.04 12.79 -4.29
C HIS A 34 -10.97 11.57 -4.30
N VAL A 35 -11.56 11.25 -3.14
CA VAL A 35 -12.49 10.12 -3.02
C VAL A 35 -13.79 10.38 -3.78
N TYR A 36 -14.30 11.61 -3.76
CA TYR A 36 -15.51 12.01 -4.49
C TYR A 36 -15.37 11.78 -6.00
N PHE A 37 -14.22 12.17 -6.59
CA PHE A 37 -13.96 12.00 -8.03
C PHE A 37 -13.40 10.61 -8.41
N MET A 38 -13.18 9.73 -7.44
CA MET A 38 -12.64 8.39 -7.71
C MET A 38 -13.67 7.53 -8.45
N ARG A 39 -13.19 6.75 -9.43
CA ARG A 39 -14.03 5.74 -10.09
C ARG A 39 -14.41 4.65 -9.11
N ASP A 40 -15.64 4.18 -9.21
CA ASP A 40 -16.13 3.11 -8.37
C ASP A 40 -15.68 1.75 -8.94
N THR A 41 -14.57 1.22 -8.42
CA THR A 41 -13.99 -0.05 -8.86
C THR A 41 -14.13 -1.14 -7.79
N PRO A 42 -14.37 -2.41 -8.17
CA PRO A 42 -14.47 -3.50 -7.22
C PRO A 42 -13.25 -3.58 -6.30
N LEU A 43 -13.49 -3.82 -5.01
CA LEU A 43 -12.41 -3.92 -4.04
C LEU A 43 -11.61 -5.20 -4.27
N ASN A 44 -10.35 -5.02 -4.68
CA ASN A 44 -9.31 -6.04 -4.66
C ASN A 44 -8.10 -5.49 -3.87
N PRO A 45 -7.54 -6.23 -2.88
CA PRO A 45 -6.45 -5.75 -2.02
C PRO A 45 -5.20 -5.30 -2.77
N GLU A 46 -4.80 -6.00 -3.83
CA GLU A 46 -3.56 -5.70 -4.58
C GLU A 46 -3.71 -4.41 -5.38
N THR A 47 -4.84 -4.27 -6.07
CA THR A 47 -5.14 -3.06 -6.84
C THR A 47 -5.39 -1.88 -5.92
N PHE A 48 -6.02 -2.11 -4.76
CA PHE A 48 -6.19 -1.11 -3.71
C PHE A 48 -4.84 -0.63 -3.18
N GLN A 49 -3.92 -1.55 -2.84
CA GLN A 49 -2.56 -1.19 -2.40
C GLN A 49 -1.85 -0.36 -3.47
N ARG A 50 -1.93 -0.77 -4.74
CA ARG A 50 -1.30 -0.04 -5.84
C ARG A 50 -1.81 1.40 -5.92
N HIS A 51 -3.10 1.61 -5.75
CA HIS A 51 -3.71 2.93 -5.70
C HIS A 51 -3.27 3.69 -4.44
N ALA A 52 -3.34 3.05 -3.26
CA ALA A 52 -2.99 3.63 -1.97
C ALA A 52 -1.54 4.13 -1.91
N ARG A 53 -0.60 3.51 -2.65
CA ARG A 53 0.81 3.93 -2.73
C ARG A 53 1.01 5.38 -3.21
N GLN A 54 0.05 5.94 -3.94
CA GLN A 54 0.09 7.34 -4.37
C GLN A 54 -0.01 8.30 -3.17
N TYR A 55 -0.77 7.91 -2.15
CA TYR A 55 -1.14 8.77 -1.03
C TYR A 55 -0.46 8.36 0.29
N TYR A 56 -0.21 7.07 0.49
CA TYR A 56 0.24 6.49 1.74
C TYR A 56 1.50 5.65 1.57
N VAL A 57 2.25 5.48 2.66
CA VAL A 57 3.24 4.39 2.75
C VAL A 57 2.48 3.10 3.01
N THR A 58 2.63 2.14 2.11
CA THR A 58 1.88 0.88 2.17
C THR A 58 2.81 -0.28 2.44
N HIS A 59 2.41 -1.21 3.30
CA HIS A 59 3.09 -2.49 3.48
C HIS A 59 2.08 -3.63 3.48
N MET A 60 2.28 -4.65 2.65
CA MET A 60 1.37 -5.79 2.55
C MET A 60 2.09 -7.03 3.09
N ILE A 61 1.45 -7.73 4.04
CA ILE A 61 1.89 -9.01 4.59
C ILE A 61 0.69 -9.96 4.54
N GLY A 62 0.74 -10.94 3.62
CA GLY A 62 -0.40 -11.84 3.40
C GLY A 62 -1.67 -11.05 3.03
N SER A 63 -2.74 -11.22 3.82
CA SER A 63 -4.01 -10.48 3.65
C SER A 63 -4.06 -9.13 4.34
N ARG A 64 -2.98 -8.73 5.03
CA ARG A 64 -2.94 -7.51 5.84
C ARG A 64 -2.19 -6.40 5.14
N LEU A 65 -2.84 -5.25 5.03
CA LEU A 65 -2.30 -4.04 4.44
C LEU A 65 -2.19 -2.94 5.49
N THR A 66 -0.98 -2.50 5.75
CA THR A 66 -0.70 -1.30 6.56
C THR A 66 -0.71 -0.07 5.66
N LEU A 67 -1.48 0.94 6.03
CA LEU A 67 -1.50 2.29 5.46
C LEU A 67 -0.94 3.26 6.49
N SER A 68 0.23 3.83 6.22
CA SER A 68 0.85 4.84 7.05
C SER A 68 0.83 6.19 6.34
N HIS A 69 0.57 7.24 7.12
CA HIS A 69 0.52 8.61 6.67
C HIS A 69 1.81 8.99 5.91
N PRO A 70 1.76 9.79 4.84
CA PRO A 70 2.96 10.12 4.05
C PRO A 70 3.97 10.97 4.82
N TYR A 71 3.52 11.69 5.86
CA TYR A 71 4.36 12.53 6.70
C TYR A 71 4.61 11.90 8.08
N THR A 72 5.79 12.18 8.61
CA THR A 72 6.25 11.75 9.94
C THR A 72 6.39 12.93 10.90
N ASP A 73 6.37 12.65 12.20
CA ASP A 73 6.76 13.60 13.23
C ASP A 73 8.29 13.84 13.24
N VAL A 74 8.75 14.69 14.18
CA VAL A 74 10.17 15.01 14.40
C VAL A 74 11.00 13.77 14.78
N HIS A 75 10.36 12.70 15.26
CA HIS A 75 10.98 11.44 15.66
C HIS A 75 10.91 10.37 14.56
N GLY A 76 10.47 10.70 13.34
CA GLY A 76 10.35 9.76 12.23
C GLY A 76 9.17 8.79 12.32
N ARG A 77 8.22 9.01 13.24
CA ARG A 77 7.00 8.21 13.38
C ARG A 77 5.91 8.73 12.46
N TYR A 78 5.21 7.83 11.77
CA TYR A 78 4.07 8.22 10.94
C TYR A 78 2.94 8.81 11.80
N LEU A 79 2.37 9.93 11.35
CA LEU A 79 1.34 10.66 12.11
C LEU A 79 0.08 9.82 12.39
N LYS A 80 -0.30 8.98 11.42
CA LYS A 80 -1.36 7.97 11.56
C LYS A 80 -0.94 6.71 10.84
N THR A 81 -1.31 5.56 11.38
CA THR A 81 -1.17 4.27 10.70
C THR A 81 -2.43 3.45 10.93
N VAL A 82 -2.87 2.74 9.90
CA VAL A 82 -4.04 1.87 9.94
C VAL A 82 -3.68 0.53 9.32
N LEU A 83 -4.07 -0.55 9.97
CA LEU A 83 -3.98 -1.90 9.44
C LEU A 83 -5.35 -2.32 8.91
N LEU A 84 -5.37 -2.84 7.69
CA LEU A 84 -6.54 -3.39 7.02
C LEU A 84 -6.33 -4.89 6.81
N ASP A 85 -7.16 -5.73 7.41
CA ASP A 85 -7.12 -7.18 7.20
C ASP A 85 -8.24 -7.60 6.26
N PHE A 86 -7.84 -8.14 5.10
CA PHE A 86 -8.72 -8.62 4.03
C PHE A 86 -8.97 -10.14 4.09
N SER A 87 -8.53 -10.84 5.14
CA SER A 87 -8.65 -12.30 5.28
C SER A 87 -10.07 -12.82 5.06
N LEU A 88 -11.07 -12.14 5.61
CA LEU A 88 -12.48 -12.53 5.50
C LEU A 88 -13.23 -11.84 4.36
N PHE A 89 -12.59 -10.90 3.66
CA PHE A 89 -13.27 -10.03 2.70
C PHE A 89 -13.96 -10.78 1.56
N LYS A 90 -13.31 -11.81 1.00
CA LYS A 90 -13.88 -12.60 -0.11
C LYS A 90 -15.17 -13.33 0.27
N ASN A 91 -15.34 -13.67 1.54
CA ASN A 91 -16.47 -14.48 2.02
C ASN A 91 -17.58 -13.60 2.59
N THR A 92 -17.23 -12.52 3.30
CA THR A 92 -18.19 -11.73 4.07
C THR A 92 -18.37 -10.30 3.54
N GLY A 93 -17.48 -9.83 2.68
CA GLY A 93 -17.43 -8.43 2.25
C GLY A 93 -16.91 -7.46 3.32
N TYR A 94 -16.41 -7.97 4.45
CA TYR A 94 -15.87 -7.14 5.53
C TYR A 94 -14.35 -7.02 5.46
N VAL A 95 -13.88 -5.80 5.75
CA VAL A 95 -12.47 -5.50 6.01
C VAL A 95 -12.34 -5.18 7.49
N HIS A 96 -11.48 -5.90 8.20
CA HIS A 96 -11.19 -5.58 9.59
C HIS A 96 -10.16 -4.47 9.62
N VAL A 97 -10.45 -3.44 10.41
CA VAL A 97 -9.63 -2.23 10.47
C VAL A 97 -9.19 -2.00 11.90
N GLN A 98 -7.88 -1.82 12.05
CA GLN A 98 -7.22 -1.60 13.31
C GLN A 98 -6.36 -0.33 13.20
N PRO A 99 -6.72 0.78 13.86
CA PRO A 99 -5.85 1.94 13.95
C PRO A 99 -4.63 1.59 14.79
N PHE A 100 -3.45 1.93 14.28
CA PHE A 100 -2.20 1.80 15.00
C PHE A 100 -1.82 3.15 15.59
N GLN A 101 -1.94 3.28 16.91
CA GLN A 101 -1.32 4.37 17.65
C GLN A 101 0.11 3.96 18.01
N PRO A 102 1.15 4.75 17.65
CA PRO A 102 2.48 4.51 18.17
C PRO A 102 2.46 4.83 19.68
N VAL A 103 2.36 3.81 20.51
CA VAL A 103 2.51 3.97 21.96
C VAL A 103 3.98 4.31 22.23
N LYS A 104 4.23 5.50 22.78
CA LYS A 104 5.47 5.72 23.54
C LYS A 104 5.37 4.78 24.73
N GLU A 105 6.33 3.87 24.88
CA GLU A 105 6.52 2.92 26.00
C GLU A 105 5.89 1.54 25.80
N ASN A 106 6.75 0.53 25.52
CA ASN A 106 7.04 -0.55 26.48
C ASN A 106 8.02 -1.57 25.89
N GLU A 107 9.11 -1.84 26.61
CA GLU A 107 10.18 -2.79 26.25
C GLU A 107 9.78 -4.27 26.39
N PHE A 108 8.66 -4.58 27.05
CA PHE A 108 8.11 -5.93 27.14
C PHE A 108 6.59 -5.86 27.25
N GLY A 109 5.86 -6.60 26.41
CA GLY A 109 4.44 -6.88 26.63
C GLY A 109 3.51 -6.59 25.46
N VAL A 110 2.79 -7.64 25.06
CA VAL A 110 1.74 -7.71 24.05
C VAL A 110 0.85 -6.45 24.02
N THR A 111 0.83 -5.77 22.88
CA THR A 111 -0.09 -4.65 22.62
C THR A 111 -1.49 -5.17 22.35
N ALA A 112 -2.36 -5.14 23.36
CA ALA A 112 -3.79 -5.31 23.17
C ALA A 112 -4.37 -4.06 22.50
N VAL A 113 -4.66 -4.14 21.19
CA VAL A 113 -5.31 -3.07 20.44
C VAL A 113 -6.82 -3.36 20.41
N ASN A 114 -7.59 -2.63 21.21
CA ASN A 114 -9.02 -2.90 21.46
C ASN A 114 -10.01 -2.22 20.49
N TYR A 115 -9.58 -1.71 19.34
CA TYR A 115 -10.48 -1.15 18.33
C TYR A 115 -10.34 -1.86 16.98
N ASN A 116 -10.86 -3.08 16.90
CA ASN A 116 -11.09 -3.77 15.63
C ASN A 116 -12.50 -3.41 15.16
N MET A 117 -12.63 -2.52 14.16
CA MET A 117 -13.91 -2.29 13.50
C MET A 117 -13.98 -3.14 12.22
N ALA A 118 -15.15 -3.71 11.93
CA ALA A 118 -15.38 -4.43 10.69
C ALA A 118 -16.16 -3.51 9.74
N LEU A 119 -15.53 -3.12 8.64
CA LEU A 119 -16.18 -2.30 7.61
C LEU A 119 -16.72 -3.21 6.51
N HIS A 120 -18.03 -3.26 6.32
CA HIS A 120 -18.61 -3.88 5.13
C HIS A 120 -18.29 -3.01 3.93
N VAL A 121 -17.63 -3.50 2.89
CA VAL A 121 -17.13 -2.66 1.79
C VAL A 121 -17.48 -3.27 0.43
N ARG A 122 -17.90 -2.43 -0.51
CA ARG A 122 -18.22 -2.88 -1.88
C ARG A 122 -17.16 -2.52 -2.92
N SER A 123 -16.41 -1.45 -2.69
CA SER A 123 -15.49 -0.90 -3.69
C SER A 123 -14.29 -0.20 -3.06
N HIS A 124 -13.29 0.14 -3.88
CA HIS A 124 -12.14 0.93 -3.44
C HIS A 124 -12.56 2.28 -2.87
N ARG A 125 -13.48 2.96 -3.57
CA ARG A 125 -14.00 4.27 -3.16
C ARG A 125 -14.74 4.17 -1.83
N ASP A 126 -15.58 3.15 -1.67
CA ASP A 126 -16.34 2.92 -0.44
C ASP A 126 -15.42 2.67 0.77
N LEU A 127 -14.31 1.92 0.57
CA LEU A 127 -13.30 1.74 1.61
C LEU A 127 -12.70 3.07 2.06
N TYR A 128 -12.21 3.89 1.11
CA TYR A 128 -11.59 5.18 1.45
C TYR A 128 -12.59 6.12 2.13
N LYS A 129 -13.83 6.17 1.64
CA LYS A 129 -14.89 6.99 2.23
C LYS A 129 -15.10 6.62 3.69
N LYS A 130 -15.29 5.34 4.01
CA LYS A 130 -15.49 4.86 5.38
C LYS A 130 -14.27 5.14 6.26
N LEU A 131 -13.06 4.91 5.76
CA LEU A 131 -11.84 5.20 6.51
C LEU A 131 -11.68 6.69 6.85
N LEU A 132 -12.08 7.60 5.94
CA LEU A 132 -12.10 9.05 6.19
C LEU A 132 -13.22 9.47 7.14
N GLU A 133 -14.44 8.93 6.98
CA GLU A 133 -15.58 9.18 7.87
C GLU A 133 -15.26 8.79 9.33
N HIS A 134 -14.54 7.67 9.52
CA HIS A 134 -14.06 7.24 10.83
C HIS A 134 -12.77 7.95 11.30
N LYS A 135 -12.27 8.95 10.55
CA LYS A 135 -11.05 9.74 10.84
C LYS A 135 -9.77 8.89 11.00
N LEU A 136 -9.73 7.72 10.37
CA LEU A 136 -8.62 6.77 10.46
C LEU A 136 -7.45 7.14 9.53
N LEU A 137 -7.74 7.87 8.46
CA LEU A 137 -6.76 8.34 7.47
C LEU A 137 -6.30 9.79 7.70
#